data_AF-A0A940LG40-F1
#
_entry.id   AF-A0A940LG40-F1
#
_cell.length_a   1.000
_cell.length_b   1.000
_cell.length_c   1.000
_cell.angle_alpha   90.00
_cell.angle_beta   90.00
_cell.angle_gamma   90.00
#
_symmetry.space_group_name_H-M   'P 1'
#
loop_
_entity.id
_entity.type
_entity.pdbx_description
1 polymer ?
#
loop_
_entity_poly.entity_id
_entity_poly.type
_entity_poly.pdbx_seq_one_letter_code
_entity_poly.pdbx_strand_id
1 'polypeptide(L)'
;EFEVDPDEWKRLCNENAMVRILEGGKKIVGKEDSFYDKEVLSGLSSEWQKGNRAMQSVLGKMKIKTGDVFLLWRMKKLAEEGKIEINGDTSKNWKDFEVRLKAAAPEVAETDNPVA
;
A
#
# COMPACT_ATOMS: atom_id res chain seq x y z
N GLU A 1 -21.51 -23.62 -0.74
CA GLU A 1 -20.82 -23.95 0.52
C GLU A 1 -19.31 -23.90 0.24
N PHE A 2 -18.53 -23.26 1.11
CA PHE A 2 -17.06 -23.27 1.00
C PHE A 2 -16.54 -24.37 1.91
N GLU A 3 -16.18 -25.51 1.31
CA GLU A 3 -15.45 -26.57 1.99
C GLU A 3 -13.97 -26.14 2.01
N VAL A 4 -13.56 -25.48 3.09
CA VAL A 4 -12.13 -25.25 3.32
C VAL A 4 -11.58 -26.56 3.85
N ASP A 5 -10.72 -27.19 3.06
CA ASP A 5 -10.06 -28.44 3.45
C ASP A 5 -9.40 -28.26 4.84
N PRO A 6 -9.57 -29.20 5.79
CA PRO A 6 -8.92 -29.15 7.10
C PRO A 6 -7.42 -28.86 7.05
N ASP A 7 -6.72 -29.24 5.97
CA ASP A 7 -5.30 -28.95 5.77
C ASP A 7 -5.06 -27.52 5.25
N GLU A 8 -5.95 -26.98 4.43
CA GLU A 8 -5.91 -25.57 4.01
C GLU A 8 -6.16 -24.63 5.20
N TRP A 9 -7.10 -24.98 6.08
CA TRP A 9 -7.35 -24.22 7.31
C TRP A 9 -6.13 -24.19 8.22
N LYS A 10 -5.51 -25.36 8.49
CA LYS A 10 -4.28 -25.44 9.30
C LYS A 10 -3.13 -24.64 8.68
N ARG A 11 -2.98 -24.67 7.35
CA ARG A 11 -1.98 -23.86 6.65
C ARG A 11 -2.21 -22.37 6.88
N LEU A 12 -3.45 -21.89 6.70
CA LEU A 12 -3.81 -20.47 6.86
C LEU A 12 -3.62 -19.97 8.30
N CYS A 13 -3.88 -20.81 9.30
CA CYS A 13 -3.65 -20.49 10.71
C CYS A 13 -2.15 -20.33 11.03
N ASN A 14 -1.29 -21.12 10.40
CA ASN A 14 0.16 -21.06 10.59
C ASN A 14 0.85 -20.01 9.70
N GLU A 15 0.16 -19.53 8.67
CA GLU A 15 0.66 -18.50 7.75
C GLU A 15 0.51 -17.10 8.36
N ASN A 16 1.63 -16.40 8.57
CA ASN A 16 1.66 -15.02 9.08
C ASN A 16 1.48 -13.98 7.97
N ALA A 17 0.46 -14.16 7.14
CA ALA A 17 0.14 -13.22 6.06
C ALA A 17 -0.73 -12.06 6.56
N MET A 18 -0.35 -10.83 6.23
CA MET A 18 -1.08 -9.61 6.62
C MET A 18 -2.34 -9.41 5.77
N VAL A 19 -2.28 -9.76 4.48
CA VAL A 19 -3.41 -9.63 3.55
C VAL A 19 -3.80 -11.02 3.06
N ARG A 20 -5.10 -11.33 3.08
CA ARG A 20 -5.64 -12.57 2.50
C ARG A 20 -6.60 -12.22 1.38
N ILE A 21 -6.40 -12.80 0.21
CA ILE A 21 -7.25 -12.57 -0.97
C ILE A 21 -7.85 -13.89 -1.46
N LEU A 22 -9.06 -13.81 -2.02
CA LEU A 22 -9.68 -14.92 -2.71
C LEU A 22 -9.29 -14.88 -4.19
N GLU A 23 -8.40 -15.77 -4.60
CA GLU A 23 -7.94 -15.88 -5.98
C GLU A 23 -8.81 -16.90 -6.74
N GLY A 24 -9.32 -16.49 -7.90
CA GLY A 24 -10.17 -17.36 -8.74
C GLY A 24 -11.48 -17.83 -8.09
N GLY A 25 -11.92 -17.16 -7.01
CA GLY A 25 -13.18 -17.48 -6.31
C GLY A 25 -13.14 -18.76 -5.48
N LYS A 26 -11.99 -19.43 -5.36
CA LYS A 26 -11.88 -20.73 -4.68
C LYS A 26 -10.72 -20.82 -3.70
N LYS A 27 -9.60 -20.14 -3.96
CA LYS A 27 -8.37 -20.31 -3.18
C LYS A 27 -8.06 -19.08 -2.34
N ILE A 28 -7.74 -19.29 -1.06
CA ILE A 28 -7.26 -18.20 -0.20
C ILE A 28 -5.73 -18.14 -0.27
N VAL A 29 -5.23 -16.98 -0.68
CA VAL A 29 -3.79 -16.73 -0.82
C VAL A 29 -3.37 -15.63 0.15
N GLY A 30 -2.35 -15.91 0.95
CA GLY A 30 -1.67 -14.92 1.78
C GLY A 30 -0.77 -14.02 0.94
N LYS A 31 -0.79 -12.73 1.25
CA LYS A 31 0.04 -11.69 0.66
C LYS A 31 0.65 -10.85 1.77
N GLU A 32 1.78 -10.25 1.46
CA GLU A 32 2.44 -9.27 2.33
C GLU A 32 1.61 -7.98 2.41
N ASP A 33 1.97 -7.13 3.37
CA ASP A 33 1.34 -5.82 3.56
C ASP A 33 1.59 -4.87 2.36
N SER A 34 2.68 -5.09 1.63
CA SER A 34 3.07 -4.40 0.40
C SER A 34 2.17 -4.69 -0.82
N PHE A 35 1.21 -5.63 -0.71
CA PHE A 35 0.38 -6.08 -1.83
C PHE A 35 -0.32 -4.94 -2.60
N TYR A 36 -0.72 -3.88 -1.90
CA TYR A 36 -1.44 -2.74 -2.48
C TYR A 36 -0.54 -1.55 -2.86
N ASP A 37 0.79 -1.66 -2.70
CA ASP A 37 1.71 -0.53 -2.93
C ASP A 37 1.60 0.03 -4.34
N LYS A 38 1.50 -0.86 -5.33
CA LYS A 38 1.42 -0.47 -6.73
C LYS A 38 0.18 0.37 -7.01
N GLU A 39 -0.97 -0.06 -6.50
CA GLU A 39 -2.25 0.63 -6.65
C GLU A 39 -2.24 1.95 -5.86
N VAL A 40 -1.66 1.97 -4.66
CA VAL A 40 -1.49 3.21 -3.89
C VAL A 40 -0.63 4.21 -4.65
N LEU A 41 0.59 3.84 -5.04
CA LEU A 41 1.53 4.74 -5.72
C LEU A 41 0.97 5.21 -7.06
N SER A 42 0.38 4.32 -7.86
CA SER A 42 -0.24 4.71 -9.12
C SER A 42 -1.47 5.59 -8.94
N GLY A 43 -2.17 5.50 -7.80
CA GLY A 43 -3.31 6.35 -7.46
C GLY A 43 -2.94 7.75 -6.97
N LEU A 44 -1.67 7.98 -6.63
CA LEU A 44 -1.17 9.26 -6.16
C LEU A 44 -0.56 10.12 -7.26
N SER A 45 -0.37 11.41 -6.96
CA SER A 45 0.25 12.42 -7.82
C SER A 45 1.45 13.04 -7.10
N SER A 46 2.37 13.64 -7.85
CA SER A 46 3.47 14.46 -7.31
C SER A 46 2.97 15.79 -6.70
N GLU A 47 1.74 16.19 -7.04
CA GLU A 47 1.08 17.36 -6.44
C GLU A 47 0.32 16.98 -5.17
N TRP A 48 0.26 17.93 -4.22
CA TRP A 48 -0.52 17.75 -3.00
C TRP A 48 -2.00 17.58 -3.29
N GLN A 49 -2.58 16.53 -2.71
CA GLN A 49 -4.00 16.23 -2.81
C GLN A 49 -4.57 15.88 -1.44
N LYS A 50 -5.79 16.34 -1.18
CA LYS A 50 -6.54 16.01 0.04
C LYS A 50 -6.73 14.50 0.16
N GLY A 51 -6.62 13.99 1.38
CA GLY A 51 -6.71 12.56 1.68
C GLY A 51 -7.96 11.87 1.13
N ASN A 52 -9.12 12.53 1.17
CA ASN A 52 -10.37 12.02 0.61
C ASN A 52 -10.29 11.80 -0.91
N ARG A 53 -9.71 12.75 -1.65
CA ARG A 53 -9.51 12.64 -3.10
C ARG A 53 -8.48 11.57 -3.44
N ALA A 54 -7.37 11.53 -2.69
CA ALA A 54 -6.35 10.52 -2.85
C ALA A 54 -6.92 9.11 -2.64
N MET A 55 -7.67 8.90 -1.57
CA MET A 55 -8.27 7.60 -1.24
C MET A 55 -9.26 7.15 -2.31
N GLN A 56 -10.10 8.06 -2.84
CA GLN A 56 -10.99 7.76 -3.96
C GLN A 56 -10.23 7.37 -5.23
N SER A 57 -9.16 8.08 -5.57
CA SER A 57 -8.30 7.78 -6.72
C SER A 57 -7.67 6.38 -6.61
N VAL A 58 -7.12 6.06 -5.44
CA VAL A 58 -6.48 4.77 -5.16
C VAL A 58 -7.51 3.62 -5.20
N LEU A 59 -8.61 3.74 -4.45
CA LEU A 59 -9.67 2.71 -4.41
C LEU A 59 -10.34 2.50 -5.78
N GLY A 60 -10.39 3.53 -6.62
CA GLY A 60 -10.92 3.44 -7.98
C GLY A 60 -10.06 2.58 -8.92
N LYS A 61 -8.75 2.46 -8.65
CA LYS A 61 -7.81 1.68 -9.47
C LYS A 61 -7.67 0.22 -9.02
N MET A 62 -8.09 -0.09 -7.80
CA MET A 62 -7.96 -1.41 -7.22
C MET A 62 -8.96 -2.41 -7.81
N LYS A 63 -8.44 -3.57 -8.25
CA LYS A 63 -9.28 -4.71 -8.66
C LYS A 63 -9.89 -5.41 -7.46
N ILE A 64 -9.08 -5.63 -6.43
CA ILE A 64 -9.50 -6.18 -5.13
C ILE A 64 -9.49 -5.00 -4.17
N LYS A 65 -10.68 -4.61 -3.70
CA LYS A 65 -10.80 -3.46 -2.79
C LYS A 65 -10.55 -3.90 -1.35
N THR A 66 -9.97 -3.00 -0.58
CA THR A 66 -9.81 -3.12 0.88
C THR A 66 -10.46 -1.94 1.58
N GLY A 67 -10.51 -1.99 2.91
CA GLY A 67 -10.99 -0.88 3.73
C GLY A 67 -10.04 0.32 3.68
N ASP A 68 -10.60 1.51 3.79
CA ASP A 68 -9.88 2.78 3.80
C ASP A 68 -8.93 2.94 4.99
N VAL A 69 -9.29 2.40 6.16
CA VAL A 69 -8.43 2.38 7.37
C VAL A 69 -7.14 1.61 7.14
N PHE A 70 -7.22 0.42 6.55
CA PHE A 70 -6.03 -0.39 6.21
C PHE A 70 -5.17 0.35 5.18
N LEU A 71 -5.82 0.93 4.17
CA LEU A 71 -5.16 1.72 3.14
C LEU A 71 -4.40 2.92 3.71
N LEU A 72 -5.01 3.65 4.64
CA LEU A 72 -4.36 4.76 5.34
C LEU A 72 -3.16 4.27 6.16
N TRP A 73 -3.29 3.13 6.85
CA TRP A 73 -2.15 2.52 7.54
C TRP A 73 -1.02 2.17 6.56
N ARG A 74 -1.31 1.58 5.40
CA ARG A 74 -0.28 1.28 4.41
C ARG A 74 0.34 2.53 3.81
N MET A 75 -0.44 3.58 3.58
CA MET A 75 0.08 4.89 3.17
C MET A 75 1.04 5.48 4.21
N LYS A 76 0.75 5.36 5.51
CA LYS A 76 1.69 5.75 6.56
C LYS A 76 2.99 4.96 6.49
N LYS A 77 2.93 3.65 6.24
CA LYS A 77 4.13 2.82 6.00
C LYS A 77 4.92 3.27 4.78
N LEU A 78 4.26 3.60 3.68
CA LEU A 78 4.92 4.16 2.49
C LEU A 78 5.54 5.54 2.77
N ALA A 79 4.99 6.32 3.69
CA ALA A 79 5.56 7.59 4.11
C ALA A 79 6.81 7.38 5.00
N GLU A 80 6.77 6.41 5.92
CA GLU A 80 7.94 5.96 6.71
C GLU A 80 9.06 5.43 5.79
N GLU A 81 8.71 4.72 4.71
CA GLU A 81 9.64 4.25 3.67
C GLU A 81 10.13 5.39 2.74
N GLY A 82 9.61 6.62 2.89
CA GLY A 82 9.99 7.76 2.07
C GLY A 82 9.51 7.72 0.62
N LYS A 83 8.53 6.87 0.28
CA LYS A 83 7.94 6.81 -1.08
C LYS A 83 6.87 7.88 -1.29
N ILE A 84 6.21 8.31 -0.22
CA ILE A 84 5.19 9.35 -0.25
C ILE A 84 5.41 10.35 0.88
N GLU A 85 4.79 11.51 0.78
CA GLU A 85 4.77 12.51 1.84
C GLU A 85 3.34 12.74 2.30
N ILE A 86 3.13 12.80 3.61
CA ILE A 86 1.85 13.11 4.24
C ILE A 86 2.03 14.37 5.08
N ASN A 87 1.14 15.34 4.90
CA ASN A 87 1.09 16.56 5.67
C ASN A 87 -0.28 16.71 6.35
N GLY A 88 -0.32 17.02 7.65
CA GLY A 88 -1.55 17.16 8.42
C GLY A 88 -1.87 15.97 9.33
N ASP A 89 -3.12 15.89 9.80
CA ASP A 89 -3.55 14.96 10.85
C ASP A 89 -4.35 13.79 10.27
N THR A 90 -3.71 12.62 10.22
CA THR A 90 -4.30 11.37 9.73
C THR A 90 -5.12 10.61 10.78
N SER A 91 -5.25 11.12 12.01
CA SER A 91 -6.05 10.50 13.07
C SER A 91 -7.50 11.00 13.10
N LYS A 92 -7.79 12.10 12.39
CA LYS A 92 -9.11 12.75 12.33
C LYS A 92 -9.85 12.35 11.06
N ASN A 93 -10.17 13.31 10.20
CA ASN A 93 -10.98 13.10 9.01
C ASN A 93 -10.10 13.16 7.74
N TRP A 94 -10.55 12.55 6.64
CA TRP A 94 -9.73 12.38 5.44
C TRP A 94 -9.47 13.69 4.69
N LYS A 95 -10.12 14.78 5.12
CA LYS A 95 -9.88 16.15 4.65
C LYS A 95 -8.78 16.88 5.43
N ASP A 96 -8.37 16.36 6.59
CA ASP A 96 -7.45 17.02 7.52
C ASP A 96 -5.97 16.70 7.23
N PHE A 97 -5.73 15.90 6.18
CA PHE A 97 -4.39 15.65 5.66
C PHE A 97 -4.34 15.76 4.14
N GLU A 98 -3.12 15.98 3.66
CA GLU A 98 -2.74 15.99 2.26
C GLU A 98 -1.64 14.96 2.04
N VAL A 99 -1.59 14.42 0.83
CA VAL A 99 -0.62 13.40 0.44
C VAL A 99 -0.12 13.66 -0.97
N ARG A 100 1.14 13.32 -1.23
CA ARG A 100 1.72 13.29 -2.58
C ARG A 100 2.78 12.19 -2.69
N LEU A 101 3.15 11.84 -3.91
CA LEU A 101 4.35 11.07 -4.18
C LEU A 101 5.58 11.88 -3.79
N LYS A 102 6.56 11.23 -3.17
CA LYS A 102 7.88 11.84 -2.99
C LYS A 102 8.62 11.75 -4.32
N ALA A 103 9.18 12.87 -4.79
CA ALA A 103 10.07 12.82 -5.94
C ALA A 103 11.24 11.89 -5.60
N ALA A 104 11.56 10.94 -6.48
CA ALA A 104 12.78 10.16 -6.35
C ALA A 104 13.94 11.15 -6.27
N ALA A 105 14.72 11.10 -5.19
CA ALA A 105 16.02 11.76 -5.19
C ALA A 105 16.80 11.19 -6.38
N PRO A 106 17.54 12.00 -7.16
CA PRO A 106 18.46 11.44 -8.13
C PRO A 106 19.39 10.52 -7.35
N GLU A 107 19.47 9.24 -7.75
CA GLU A 107 20.56 8.37 -7.36
C GLU A 107 21.84 9.15 -7.64
N VAL A 108 22.54 9.54 -6.57
CA VAL A 108 23.88 10.08 -6.69
C VAL A 108 24.71 8.92 -7.18
N ALA A 109 24.94 8.89 -8.50
CA ALA A 109 25.93 8.02 -9.11
C ALA A 109 27.25 8.29 -8.37
N GLU A 110 27.71 7.29 -7.60
CA GLU A 110 29.07 7.22 -7.10
C GLU A 110 30.01 7.35 -8.31
N THR A 111 30.54 8.54 -8.51
CA THR A 111 31.72 8.75 -9.34
C THR A 111 32.89 8.09 -8.62
N ASP A 112 33.17 6.85 -9.02
CA ASP A 112 34.43 6.17 -8.79
C ASP A 112 35.56 7.07 -9.31
N ASN A 113 36.35 7.61 -8.39
CA ASN A 113 37.48 8.47 -8.70
C ASN A 113 38.74 7.59 -8.74
N PRO A 114 39.42 7.43 -9.88
CA PRO A 114 40.63 6.61 -9.94
C PRO A 114 41.76 7.38 -9.26
N VAL A 115 42.32 6.80 -8.21
CA VAL A 115 43.55 7.29 -7.58
C VAL A 115 44.71 7.03 -8.54
N ALA A 116 45.44 8.10 -8.83
CA ALA A 116 46.67 8.13 -9.61
C ALA A 116 47.84 7.38 -8.97
#